data_AF-A0A2J6XH78-F1
#
_entry.id   AF-A0A2J6XH78-F1
#
_cell.length_a   1.000
_cell.length_b   1.000
_cell.length_c   1.000
_cell.angle_alpha   90.00
_cell.angle_beta   90.00
_cell.angle_gamma   90.00
#
_symmetry.space_group_name_H-M   'P 1'
#
loop_
_entity.id
_entity.type
_entity.pdbx_description
1 polymer ?
#
loop_
_entity_poly.entity_id
_entity_poly.type
_entity_poly.pdbx_seq_one_letter_code
_entity_poly.pdbx_strand_id
1 'polypeptide(L)' 'MSKESPEKIIFPEIYALSYRPKSDCEFFDIIEKQDSYFAKCKFLDSLITKSKASKCEKDYKNCPYRKLGLKIQQS' A
#
# COMPACT_ATOMS: atom_id res chain seq x y z
N MET A 1 -27.66 13.58 -10.47
CA MET A 1 -26.24 13.22 -10.66
C MET A 1 -25.60 13.33 -9.29
N SER A 2 -25.13 12.20 -8.74
CA SER A 2 -24.16 12.03 -7.64
C SER A 2 -24.42 10.66 -7.04
N LYS A 3 -23.78 9.63 -7.61
CA LYS A 3 -23.71 8.32 -6.98
C LYS A 3 -22.60 8.42 -5.93
N GLU A 4 -22.96 8.85 -4.73
CA GLU A 4 -22.10 8.70 -3.56
C GLU A 4 -22.02 7.20 -3.28
N SER A 5 -20.97 6.55 -3.80
CA SER A 5 -20.61 5.20 -3.38
C SER A 5 -20.32 5.27 -1.88
N PRO A 6 -20.91 4.38 -1.05
CA PRO A 6 -20.69 4.40 0.38
C PRO A 6 -19.18 4.35 0.61
N GLU A 7 -18.64 5.43 1.16
CA GLU A 7 -17.25 5.48 1.60
C GLU A 7 -17.08 4.31 2.55
N LYS A 8 -16.45 3.23 2.06
CA LYS A 8 -16.03 2.11 2.88
C LYS A 8 -15.38 2.76 4.10
N ILE A 9 -15.88 2.44 5.29
CA ILE A 9 -15.29 2.87 6.55
C ILE A 9 -13.90 2.22 6.58
N ILE A 10 -12.93 2.85 5.92
CA ILE A 10 -11.53 2.51 6.00
C ILE A 10 -11.16 3.05 7.36
N PHE A 11 -11.05 2.17 8.36
CA PHE A 11 -10.50 2.53 9.67
C PHE A 11 -9.18 3.25 9.46
N PRO A 12 -9.13 4.59 9.48
CA PRO A 12 -8.00 5.32 8.92
C PRO A 12 -6.75 5.01 9.72
N GLU A 13 -6.90 4.82 11.02
CA GLU A 13 -5.83 4.63 12.01
C GLU A 13 -4.96 3.38 11.80
N ILE A 14 -5.50 2.32 11.17
CA ILE A 14 -4.69 1.12 10.88
C ILE A 14 -3.92 1.23 9.57
N TYR A 15 -4.26 2.19 8.69
CA TYR A 15 -3.62 2.45 7.40
C TYR A 15 -2.78 3.73 7.37
N ALA A 16 -3.17 4.72 8.18
CA ALA A 16 -2.52 6.01 8.29
C ALA A 16 -1.19 5.86 9.01
N LEU A 17 -0.16 6.41 8.38
CA LEU A 17 1.20 6.50 8.89
C LEU A 17 1.50 7.96 9.16
N SER A 18 2.07 8.25 10.33
CA SER A 18 2.55 9.59 10.70
C SER A 18 3.88 9.94 10.02
N TYR A 19 4.49 9.00 9.31
CA TYR A 19 5.73 9.18 8.55
C TYR A 19 5.53 8.71 7.11
N ARG A 20 6.32 9.24 6.18
CA ARG A 20 6.37 8.79 4.80
C ARG A 20 7.14 7.47 4.71
N PRO A 21 6.48 6.31 4.49
CA PRO A 21 7.19 5.05 4.40
C PRO A 21 8.05 5.00 3.14
N LYS A 22 9.16 4.27 3.16
CA LYS A 22 10.07 4.10 2.01
C LYS A 22 10.38 2.62 1.80
N SER A 23 10.01 2.10 0.65
CA SER A 23 10.32 0.72 0.24
C SER A 23 10.89 0.72 -1.18
N ASP A 24 11.95 -0.06 -1.38
CA ASP A 24 12.53 -0.36 -2.71
C ASP A 24 11.69 -1.37 -3.52
N CYS A 25 10.48 -1.69 -3.07
CA CYS A 25 9.57 -2.55 -3.79
C CYS A 25 8.93 -1.82 -4.98
N GLU A 26 9.02 -2.41 -6.16
CA GLU A 26 8.50 -1.92 -7.44
C GLU A 26 6.97 -1.73 -7.42
N PHE A 27 6.28 -2.47 -6.54
CA PHE A 27 4.82 -2.41 -6.37
C PHE A 27 4.38 -1.55 -5.19
N PHE A 28 5.29 -0.87 -4.50
CA PHE A 28 4.94 -0.02 -3.37
C PHE A 28 4.59 1.39 -3.86
N ASP A 29 3.49 1.94 -3.37
CA ASP A 29 3.05 3.30 -3.64
C ASP A 29 2.64 4.02 -2.35
N ILE A 30 2.70 5.34 -2.38
CA ILE A 30 2.42 6.19 -1.23
C ILE A 30 1.37 7.21 -1.64
N ILE A 31 0.30 7.26 -0.86
CA ILE A 31 -0.76 8.24 -1.03
C ILE A 31 -0.65 9.22 0.12
N GLU A 32 -0.35 10.47 -0.20
CA GLU A 32 -0.29 11.58 0.75
C GLU A 32 -1.69 12.20 0.83
N LYS A 33 -2.30 12.23 2.02
CA LYS A 33 -3.60 12.88 2.25
C LYS A 33 -3.55 13.75 3.50
N GLN A 34 -3.80 15.04 3.34
CA GLN A 34 -3.82 16.04 4.41
C GLN A 34 -2.53 15.99 5.25
N ASP A 35 -2.57 15.29 6.39
CA ASP A 35 -1.49 15.14 7.36
C ASP A 35 -1.11 13.66 7.60
N SER A 36 -1.52 12.76 6.71
CA SER A 36 -1.28 11.32 6.86
C SER A 36 -0.78 10.69 5.57
N TYR A 37 0.10 9.71 5.74
CA TYR A 37 0.63 8.90 4.66
C TYR A 37 -0.06 7.55 4.64
N PHE A 38 -0.44 7.08 3.45
CA PHE A 38 -1.06 5.78 3.27
C PHE A 38 -0.21 4.96 2.32
N ALA A 39 0.15 3.75 2.73
CA ALA A 39 0.85 2.82 1.85
C ALA A 39 -0.15 2.04 1.01
N LYS A 40 0.08 1.95 -0.30
CA LYS A 40 -0.67 1.12 -1.25
C LYS A 40 0.26 0.09 -1.87
N CYS A 41 -0.23 -1.12 -2.05
CA CYS A 41 0.42 -2.11 -2.89
C CYS A 41 -0.25 -2.13 -4.26
N LYS A 42 0.47 -1.74 -5.30
CA LYS A 42 0.01 -1.74 -6.71
C LYS A 42 -0.36 -3.13 -7.19
N PHE A 43 0.39 -4.15 -6.78
CA PHE A 43 0.10 -5.54 -7.16
C PHE A 43 -1.26 -6.03 -6.63
N LEU A 44 -1.60 -5.65 -5.39
CA LEU A 44 -2.89 -5.99 -4.78
C LEU A 44 -3.99 -4.98 -5.10
N ASP A 45 -3.64 -3.90 -5.81
CA ASP A 45 -4.44 -2.70 -6.02
C ASP A 45 -5.16 -2.20 -4.74
N SER A 46 -4.50 -2.29 -3.58
CA SER A 46 -5.14 -2.04 -2.29
C SER A 46 -4.23 -1.38 -1.28
N LEU A 47 -4.82 -0.61 -0.37
CA LEU A 47 -4.14 -0.02 0.78
C LEU A 47 -3.66 -1.14 1.71
N ILE A 48 -2.45 -0.98 2.24
CA ILE A 48 -1.87 -1.90 3.20
C ILE A 48 -1.78 -1.22 4.56
N THR A 49 -2.04 -1.98 5.62
CA THR A 49 -1.99 -1.48 6.99
C THR A 49 -0.58 -1.06 7.38
N LYS A 50 -0.44 -0.22 8.41
CA LYS A 50 0.84 0.22 8.97
C LYS A 50 1.81 -0.93 9.21
N SER A 51 1.33 -2.05 9.76
CA SER A 51 2.15 -3.24 10.01
C SER A 51 2.66 -3.89 8.72
N LYS A 52 1.84 -3.90 7.65
CA LYS A 52 2.25 -4.41 6.34
C LYS A 52 3.19 -3.42 5.64
N ALA A 53 2.96 -2.11 5.77
CA ALA A 53 3.83 -1.07 5.25
C ALA A 53 5.24 -1.23 5.83
N SER A 54 5.38 -1.25 7.15
CA SER A 54 6.69 -1.44 7.80
C SER A 54 7.36 -2.78 7.45
N LYS A 55 6.59 -3.85 7.23
CA LYS A 55 7.13 -5.11 6.70
C LYS A 55 7.61 -4.97 5.26
N CYS A 56 6.89 -4.22 4.43
CA CYS A 56 7.31 -3.95 3.06
C CYS A 56 8.60 -3.12 3.03
N GLU A 57 8.75 -2.13 3.91
CA GLU A 57 9.99 -1.35 4.00
C GLU A 57 11.19 -2.22 4.40
N LYS A 58 11.03 -3.09 5.40
CA LYS A 58 12.14 -3.90 5.95
C LYS A 58 12.41 -5.19 5.18
N ASP A 59 11.38 -5.80 4.61
CA ASP A 59 11.40 -7.20 4.15
C ASP A 59 10.71 -7.40 2.79
N TYR A 60 10.65 -6.36 1.93
CA TYR A 60 10.05 -6.48 0.60
C TYR A 60 10.65 -7.60 -0.26
N LYS A 61 11.94 -7.93 -0.06
CA LYS A 61 12.64 -9.00 -0.82
C LYS A 61 12.00 -10.37 -0.61
N ASN A 62 11.44 -10.60 0.58
CA ASN A 62 10.75 -11.84 0.92
C ASN A 62 9.25 -11.81 0.65
N CYS A 63 8.71 -10.68 0.16
CA CYS A 63 7.30 -10.55 -0.15
C CYS A 63 6.89 -11.52 -1.28
N PRO A 64 5.94 -12.44 -1.03
CA PRO A 64 5.48 -13.39 -2.06
C PRO A 64 4.79 -12.67 -3.22
N TYR A 65 4.05 -11.60 -2.92
CA TYR A 65 3.36 -10.78 -3.93
C TYR A 65 4.35 -10.08 -4.87
N ARG A 66 5.48 -9.61 -4.35
CA ARG A 66 6.55 -9.03 -5.19
C ARG A 66 7.12 -10.08 -6.13
N LYS A 67 7.45 -11.28 -5.61
CA LYS A 67 7.99 -12.39 -6.42
C LYS A 67 7.01 -12.80 -7.53
N LEU A 68 5.71 -12.82 -7.24
CA LEU A 68 4.67 -13.11 -8.23
C LEU A 68 4.51 -11.98 -9.25
N GLY A 69 4.46 -10.72 -8.80
CA GLY A 69 4.34 -9.56 -9.68
C GLY A 69 5.50 -9.44 -10.67
N LEU A 70 6.74 -9.68 -10.22
CA LEU A 70 7.91 -9.67 -11.10
C LEU A 70 7.88 -10.79 -12.14
N LYS A 71 7.31 -11.95 -11.82
CA LYS A 71 7.13 -13.03 -12.81
C LYS A 71 6.07 -12.68 -13.85
N ILE A 72 4.96 -12.06 -13.42
CA ILE A 72 3.84 -11.72 -14.32
C ILE A 72 4.22 -10.56 -15.27
N GLN A 73 4.99 -9.57 -14.80
CA GLN A 73 5.43 -8.45 -15.63
C GLN A 73 6.52 -8.78 -16.66
N GLN A 74 7.14 -9.97 -16.57
CA GLN A 74 8.16 -10.44 -17.52
C GLN A 74 7.59 -11.36 -18.62
N SER A 75 6.27 -11.55 -18.66
CA SER A 75 5.61 -12.48 -19.57
C SER A 75 4.83 -11.80 -20.68
#